data_AF-A0A2V5JR93-F1
#
_entry.id   AF-A0A2V5JR93-F1
#
_cell.length_a   1.000
_cell.length_b   1.000
_cell.length_c   1.000
_cell.angle_alpha   90.00
_cell.angle_beta   90.00
_cell.angle_gamma   90.00
#
_symmetry.space_group_name_H-M   'P 1'
#
loop_
_entity.id
_entity.type
_entity.pdbx_description
1 polymer ?
#
loop_
_entity_poly.entity_id
_entity_poly.type
_entity_poly.pdbx_seq_one_letter_code
_entity_poly.pdbx_strand_id
1 'polypeptide(L)'
;MFDKIDAMLRRVRAERGSGNDILDFKTGIGGIVEAEFLVQALQMRHDVRETSVRLAISKLANIISSEDSALLGCSYEFLRRLETVVRRWRNMSASSLPPDPIEQRKLAIRMGFKGREDWQQAYERARADIHAICGKHFGG
;
A
#
# COMPACT_ATOMS: atom_id res chain seq x y z
N MET A 1 7.66 -12.10 16.35
CA MET A 1 7.36 -10.71 15.96
C MET A 1 6.45 -10.68 14.74
N PHE A 2 6.73 -11.51 13.73
CA PHE A 2 5.93 -11.63 12.50
C PHE A 2 4.48 -12.10 12.71
N ASP A 3 4.25 -13.11 13.56
CA ASP A 3 2.87 -13.53 13.89
C ASP A 3 2.02 -12.41 14.48
N LYS A 4 2.66 -11.49 15.22
CA LYS A 4 1.96 -10.32 15.78
C LYS A 4 1.58 -9.33 14.69
N ILE A 5 2.44 -9.12 13.69
CA ILE A 5 2.16 -8.23 12.55
C ILE A 5 1.04 -8.80 11.71
N ASP A 6 1.11 -10.08 11.34
CA ASP A 6 0.04 -10.71 10.57
C ASP A 6 -1.30 -10.70 11.31
N ALA A 7 -1.30 -11.02 12.62
CA ALA A 7 -2.50 -10.92 13.44
C ALA A 7 -3.04 -9.48 13.50
N MET A 8 -2.18 -8.46 13.62
CA MET A 8 -2.57 -7.06 13.57
C MET A 8 -3.15 -6.67 12.21
N LEU A 9 -2.53 -7.06 11.11
CA LEU A 9 -3.00 -6.79 9.75
C LEU A 9 -4.34 -7.49 9.47
N ARG A 10 -4.52 -8.73 9.93
CA ARG A 10 -5.81 -9.43 9.86
C ARG A 10 -6.90 -8.70 10.66
N ARG A 11 -6.57 -8.25 11.87
CA ARG A 11 -7.49 -7.46 12.70
C ARG A 11 -7.88 -6.14 12.04
N VAL A 12 -6.91 -5.40 11.50
CA VAL A 12 -7.17 -4.14 10.78
C VAL A 12 -8.06 -4.38 9.56
N ARG A 13 -7.81 -5.44 8.79
CA ARG A 13 -8.66 -5.84 7.66
C ARG A 13 -10.10 -6.12 8.10
N ALA A 14 -10.27 -6.89 9.17
CA ALA A 14 -11.60 -7.24 9.69
C ALA A 14 -12.36 -6.04 10.27
N GLU A 15 -11.68 -5.14 10.99
CA GLU A 15 -12.33 -4.01 11.69
C GLU A 15 -12.53 -2.78 10.80
N ARG A 16 -11.68 -2.57 9.78
CA ARG A 16 -11.63 -1.33 8.98
C ARG A 16 -11.78 -1.52 7.47
N GLY A 17 -11.79 -2.76 6.99
CA GLY A 17 -12.06 -3.08 5.60
C GLY A 17 -13.55 -2.94 5.26
N SER A 18 -13.85 -2.72 3.98
CA SER A 18 -15.21 -2.74 3.45
C SER A 18 -15.72 -4.17 3.17
N GLY A 19 -14.88 -5.18 3.38
CA GLY A 19 -15.15 -6.58 3.02
C GLY A 19 -14.77 -6.92 1.57
N ASN A 20 -14.36 -5.94 0.78
CA ASN A 20 -13.80 -6.14 -0.55
C ASN A 20 -12.34 -5.72 -0.57
N ASP A 21 -11.47 -6.73 -0.46
CA ASP A 21 -10.03 -6.51 -0.38
C ASP A 21 -9.50 -5.71 -1.58
N ILE A 22 -9.99 -5.98 -2.80
CA ILE A 22 -9.57 -5.28 -4.02
C ILE A 22 -9.95 -3.79 -3.99
N LEU A 23 -11.06 -3.42 -3.35
CA LEU A 23 -11.41 -2.00 -3.22
C LEU A 23 -10.63 -1.31 -2.10
N ASP A 24 -10.26 -2.04 -1.05
CA ASP A 24 -9.61 -1.53 0.15
C ASP A 24 -8.12 -1.21 -0.06
N PHE A 25 -7.81 -0.17 -0.83
CA PHE A 25 -6.43 0.24 -1.11
C PHE A 25 -5.59 0.57 0.14
N LYS A 26 -6.25 0.89 1.26
CA LYS A 26 -5.58 1.23 2.52
C LYS A 26 -5.36 0.01 3.40
N THR A 27 -6.41 -0.76 3.65
CA THR A 27 -6.43 -1.82 4.66
C THR A 27 -6.35 -3.22 4.07
N GLY A 28 -6.66 -3.41 2.79
CA GLY A 28 -6.59 -4.71 2.12
C GLY A 28 -5.16 -5.19 1.89
N ILE A 29 -5.03 -6.40 1.34
CA ILE A 29 -3.76 -7.07 1.03
C ILE A 29 -2.94 -6.24 0.05
N GLY A 30 -1.66 -6.01 0.33
CA GLY A 30 -0.81 -5.12 -0.43
C GLY A 30 -1.16 -3.64 -0.28
N GLY A 31 -2.00 -3.29 0.69
CA GLY A 31 -2.45 -1.92 0.93
C GLY A 31 -1.41 -1.06 1.65
N ILE A 32 -1.75 0.21 1.80
CA ILE A 32 -0.90 1.22 2.48
C ILE A 32 -0.51 0.76 3.88
N VAL A 33 -1.46 0.21 4.66
CA VAL A 33 -1.21 -0.20 6.05
C VAL A 33 -0.22 -1.37 6.10
N GLU A 34 -0.30 -2.33 5.17
CA GLU A 34 0.64 -3.44 5.12
C GLU A 34 2.08 -2.95 4.84
N ALA A 35 2.25 -2.02 3.91
CA ALA A 35 3.55 -1.39 3.65
C ALA A 35 4.08 -0.62 4.89
N GLU A 36 3.21 0.14 5.57
CA GLU A 36 3.60 0.90 6.78
C GLU A 36 4.04 -0.04 7.92
N PHE A 37 3.33 -1.14 8.13
CA PHE A 37 3.69 -2.15 9.13
C PHE A 37 5.00 -2.86 8.78
N LEU A 38 5.21 -3.20 7.51
CA LEU A 38 6.46 -3.77 7.03
C LEU A 38 7.64 -2.86 7.35
N VAL A 39 7.54 -1.58 6.97
CA VAL A 39 8.60 -0.58 7.22
C VAL A 39 8.84 -0.41 8.71
N GLN A 40 7.79 -0.27 9.53
CA GLN A 40 7.93 -0.14 10.99
C GLN A 40 8.60 -1.35 11.63
N ALA A 41 8.26 -2.55 11.20
CA ALA A 41 8.86 -3.78 11.72
C ALA A 41 10.34 -3.90 11.34
N LEU A 42 10.70 -3.55 10.10
CA LEU A 42 12.10 -3.49 9.67
C LEU A 42 12.88 -2.43 10.45
N GLN A 43 12.28 -1.26 10.67
CA GLN A 43 12.86 -0.22 11.51
C GLN A 43 13.14 -0.70 12.93
N MET A 44 12.18 -1.38 13.57
CA MET A 44 12.37 -1.94 14.91
C MET A 44 13.43 -3.04 14.94
N ARG A 45 13.46 -3.92 13.93
CA ARG A 45 14.42 -5.04 13.86
C ARG A 45 15.86 -4.56 13.67
N HIS A 46 16.05 -3.44 12.96
CA HIS A 46 17.38 -2.93 12.59
C HIS A 46 17.74 -1.61 13.28
N ASP A 47 16.98 -1.19 14.30
CA ASP A 47 17.12 0.08 15.04
C ASP A 47 17.24 1.32 14.13
N VAL A 48 16.51 1.32 13.01
CA VAL A 48 16.46 2.45 12.07
C VAL A 48 15.31 3.37 12.47
N ARG A 49 15.62 4.61 12.87
CA ARG A 49 14.61 5.61 13.24
C ARG A 49 14.41 6.63 12.13
N GLU A 50 13.21 6.64 11.57
CA GLU A 50 12.78 7.60 10.56
C GLU A 50 11.25 7.69 10.58
N THR A 51 10.72 8.91 10.64
CA THR A 51 9.26 9.12 10.75
C THR A 51 8.60 9.09 9.38
N SER A 52 9.31 9.54 8.34
CA SER A 52 8.81 9.49 6.98
C SER A 52 8.96 8.07 6.43
N VAL A 53 7.84 7.39 6.18
CA VAL A 53 7.83 6.04 5.58
C VAL A 53 8.67 5.98 4.30
N ARG A 54 8.60 7.02 3.46
CA ARG A 54 9.40 7.11 2.24
C ARG A 54 10.90 7.14 2.54
N LEU A 55 11.34 7.98 3.47
CA LEU A 55 12.76 8.06 3.84
C LEU A 55 13.21 6.79 4.58
N ALA A 56 12.31 6.17 5.34
CA ALA A 56 12.57 4.91 6.01
C ALA A 56 12.82 3.80 4.99
N ILE A 57 11.99 3.68 3.96
CA ILE A 57 12.20 2.74 2.84
C ILE A 57 13.60 2.95 2.24
N SER A 58 13.96 4.20 1.90
CA SER A 58 15.30 4.49 1.36
C SER A 58 16.44 4.12 2.31
N LYS A 59 16.29 4.36 3.62
CA LYS A 59 17.29 3.96 4.64
C LYS A 59 17.40 2.44 4.80
N LEU A 60 16.30 1.72 4.55
CA LEU A 60 16.24 0.26 4.62
C LEU A 60 16.73 -0.44 3.34
N ALA A 61 17.17 0.29 2.31
CA ALA A 61 17.59 -0.29 1.03
C ALA A 61 18.69 -1.36 1.16
N ASN A 62 19.64 -1.18 2.07
CA ASN A 62 20.70 -2.16 2.31
C ASN A 62 20.22 -3.40 3.09
N ILE A 63 19.01 -3.38 3.66
CA ILE A 63 18.42 -4.46 4.43
C ILE A 63 17.49 -5.32 3.57
N ILE A 64 16.68 -4.70 2.72
CA ILE A 64 15.69 -5.39 1.88
C ILE A 64 16.12 -5.57 0.43
N SER A 65 17.36 -5.17 0.08
CA SER A 65 17.86 -4.97 -1.29
C SER A 65 17.37 -3.66 -1.93
N SER A 66 18.23 -3.10 -2.79
CA SER A 66 17.91 -1.86 -3.52
C SER A 66 16.72 -2.03 -4.46
N GLU A 67 16.52 -3.22 -5.02
CA GLU A 67 15.41 -3.52 -5.93
C GLU A 67 14.07 -3.52 -5.19
N ASP A 68 13.94 -4.31 -4.11
CA ASP A 68 12.70 -4.33 -3.32
C ASP A 68 12.45 -2.97 -2.66
N SER A 69 13.49 -2.25 -2.23
CA SER A 69 13.33 -0.89 -1.72
C SER A 69 12.78 0.08 -2.77
N ALA A 70 13.27 0.01 -4.01
CA ALA A 70 12.76 0.85 -5.09
C ALA A 70 11.30 0.48 -5.42
N LEU A 71 11.01 -0.82 -5.50
CA LEU A 71 9.69 -1.33 -5.83
C LEU A 71 8.65 -1.01 -4.75
N LEU A 72 9.00 -1.21 -3.47
CA LEU A 72 8.18 -0.83 -2.32
C LEU A 72 7.93 0.68 -2.28
N GLY A 73 8.98 1.48 -2.52
CA GLY A 73 8.88 2.93 -2.57
C GLY A 73 7.90 3.41 -3.65
N CYS A 74 8.07 2.93 -4.89
CA CYS A 74 7.21 3.27 -6.02
C CYS A 74 5.74 2.86 -5.76
N SER A 75 5.53 1.64 -5.27
CA SER A 75 4.18 1.11 -4.99
C SER A 75 3.49 1.86 -3.86
N TYR A 76 4.22 2.14 -2.78
CA TYR A 76 3.72 2.94 -1.67
C TYR A 76 3.35 4.35 -2.12
N GLU A 77 4.23 5.04 -2.86
CA GLU A 77 3.94 6.38 -3.38
C GLU A 77 2.74 6.41 -4.32
N PHE A 78 2.58 5.38 -5.17
CA PHE A 78 1.41 5.22 -6.02
C PHE A 78 0.12 5.15 -5.20
N LEU A 79 0.07 4.32 -4.15
CA LEU A 79 -1.10 4.20 -3.28
C LEU A 79 -1.35 5.48 -2.45
N ARG A 80 -0.30 6.17 -1.99
CA ARG A 80 -0.45 7.47 -1.30
C ARG A 80 -0.98 8.56 -2.21
N ARG A 81 -0.58 8.56 -3.49
CA ARG A 81 -1.13 9.45 -4.51
C ARG A 81 -2.60 9.14 -4.75
N LEU A 82 -2.95 7.85 -4.89
CA LEU A 82 -4.33 7.38 -5.00
C LEU A 82 -5.20 7.86 -3.83
N GLU A 83 -4.77 7.63 -2.59
CA GLU A 83 -5.47 8.09 -1.38
C GLU A 83 -5.72 9.60 -1.42
N THR A 84 -4.69 10.37 -1.81
CA THR A 84 -4.77 11.82 -1.92
C THR A 84 -5.79 12.26 -2.97
N VAL A 85 -5.81 11.62 -4.13
CA VAL A 85 -6.77 11.93 -5.21
C VAL A 85 -8.19 11.59 -4.79
N VAL A 86 -8.42 10.39 -4.23
CA VAL A 86 -9.76 9.97 -3.77
C VAL A 86 -10.26 10.88 -2.66
N ARG A 87 -9.42 11.21 -1.67
CA ARG A 87 -9.76 12.13 -0.58
C ARG A 87 -10.16 13.51 -1.09
N ARG A 88 -9.41 14.08 -2.04
CA ARG A 88 -9.73 15.38 -2.65
C ARG A 88 -11.03 15.33 -3.44
N TRP A 89 -11.26 14.25 -4.18
CA TRP A 89 -12.45 14.12 -5.01
C TRP A 89 -13.73 13.91 -4.17
N ARG A 90 -13.66 13.13 -3.09
CA ARG A 90 -14.82 12.88 -2.20
C ARG A 90 -14.99 13.91 -1.08
N ASN A 91 -14.01 14.78 -0.87
CA ASN A 91 -13.94 15.72 0.26
C ASN A 91 -14.07 15.03 1.64
N MET A 92 -13.57 13.80 1.77
CA MET A 92 -13.57 13.03 3.02
C MET A 92 -12.44 12.00 3.04
N SER A 93 -12.08 11.49 4.22
CA SER A 93 -11.16 10.36 4.34
C SER A 93 -11.69 9.15 3.57
N ALA A 94 -10.86 8.56 2.72
CA ALA A 94 -11.19 7.35 1.99
C ALA A 94 -10.16 6.26 2.29
N SER A 95 -10.65 5.05 2.54
CA SER A 95 -9.85 3.84 2.69
C SER A 95 -10.05 2.85 1.53
N SER A 96 -11.06 3.09 0.69
CA SER A 96 -11.46 2.20 -0.40
C SER A 96 -11.83 2.97 -1.68
N LEU A 97 -11.73 2.27 -2.81
CA LEU A 97 -12.11 2.73 -4.13
C LEU A 97 -13.64 2.84 -4.27
N PRO A 98 -14.15 3.70 -5.17
CA PRO A 98 -15.55 3.61 -5.60
C PRO A 98 -15.83 2.24 -6.23
N PRO A 99 -16.97 1.59 -5.90
CA PRO A 99 -17.36 0.35 -6.56
C PRO A 99 -17.80 0.57 -8.01
N ASP A 100 -18.26 1.77 -8.36
CA ASP A 100 -18.71 2.12 -9.71
C ASP A 100 -17.52 2.20 -10.71
N PRO A 101 -17.52 1.38 -11.78
CA PRO A 101 -16.50 1.42 -12.82
C PRO A 101 -16.37 2.78 -13.54
N ILE A 102 -17.45 3.54 -13.67
CA ILE A 102 -17.43 4.87 -14.31
C ILE A 102 -16.62 5.83 -13.44
N GLU A 103 -16.82 5.78 -12.13
CA GLU A 103 -16.06 6.58 -11.18
C GLU A 103 -14.58 6.14 -11.11
N GLN A 104 -14.31 4.84 -11.19
CA GLN A 104 -12.93 4.35 -11.31
C GLN A 104 -12.26 4.84 -12.59
N ARG A 105 -12.98 4.95 -13.71
CA ARG A 105 -12.44 5.54 -14.93
C ARG A 105 -12.10 7.02 -14.74
N LYS A 106 -12.96 7.81 -14.10
CA LYS A 106 -12.66 9.23 -13.79
C LYS A 106 -11.46 9.35 -12.85
N LEU A 107 -11.33 8.44 -11.89
CA LEU A 107 -10.18 8.35 -11.00
C LEU A 107 -8.90 8.04 -11.76
N ALA A 108 -8.93 7.10 -12.70
CA ALA A 108 -7.79 6.77 -13.57
C ALA A 108 -7.29 8.00 -14.33
N ILE A 109 -8.20 8.79 -14.93
CA ILE A 109 -7.84 10.05 -15.61
C ILE A 109 -7.17 11.03 -14.64
N ARG A 110 -7.71 11.21 -13.42
CA ARG A 110 -7.10 12.07 -12.39
C ARG A 110 -5.73 11.58 -11.91
N MET A 111 -5.49 10.28 -11.97
CA MET A 111 -4.20 9.66 -11.69
C MET A 111 -3.22 9.79 -12.87
N GLY A 112 -3.66 10.30 -14.02
CA GLY A 112 -2.84 10.51 -15.22
C GLY A 112 -2.82 9.35 -16.21
N PHE A 113 -3.72 8.37 -16.05
CA PHE A 113 -3.85 7.23 -16.95
C PHE A 113 -4.83 7.53 -18.09
N LYS A 114 -4.68 6.82 -19.21
CA LYS A 114 -5.57 6.97 -20.38
C LYS A 114 -6.92 6.29 -20.19
N GLY A 115 -6.96 5.25 -19.36
CA GLY A 115 -8.16 4.44 -19.14
C GLY A 115 -8.15 3.70 -17.82
N ARG A 116 -9.29 3.11 -17.49
CA ARG A 116 -9.49 2.32 -16.27
C ARG A 116 -8.58 1.08 -16.25
N GLU A 117 -8.41 0.41 -17.38
CA GLU A 117 -7.65 -0.84 -17.47
C GLU A 117 -6.16 -0.63 -17.17
N ASP A 118 -5.51 0.36 -17.78
CA ASP A 118 -4.10 0.68 -17.51
C ASP A 118 -3.88 1.03 -16.04
N TRP A 119 -4.79 1.83 -15.47
CA TRP A 119 -4.74 2.21 -14.06
C TRP A 119 -4.97 1.02 -13.13
N GLN A 120 -5.93 0.14 -13.46
CA GLN A 120 -6.25 -1.01 -12.65
C GLN A 120 -5.09 -2.01 -12.64
N GLN A 121 -4.44 -2.25 -13.77
CA GLN A 121 -3.22 -3.06 -13.83
C GLN A 121 -2.10 -2.47 -12.98
N ALA A 122 -1.87 -1.15 -13.05
CA ALA A 122 -0.87 -0.49 -12.21
C ALA A 122 -1.21 -0.58 -10.72
N TYR A 123 -2.49 -0.48 -10.37
CA TYR A 123 -2.98 -0.62 -9.01
C TYR A 123 -2.81 -2.03 -8.45
N GLU A 124 -3.21 -3.05 -9.21
CA GLU A 124 -3.05 -4.46 -8.83
C GLU A 124 -1.56 -4.82 -8.71
N ARG A 125 -0.72 -4.33 -9.63
CA ARG A 125 0.73 -4.51 -9.57
C ARG A 125 1.34 -3.90 -8.30
N ALA A 126 1.04 -2.64 -8.00
CA ALA A 126 1.57 -1.98 -6.80
C ALA A 126 1.20 -2.73 -5.51
N ARG A 127 -0.03 -3.28 -5.44
CA ARG A 127 -0.46 -4.08 -4.29
C ARG A 127 0.24 -5.43 -4.24
N ALA A 128 0.34 -6.12 -5.38
CA ALA A 128 1.04 -7.39 -5.46
C ALA A 128 2.51 -7.24 -5.05
N ASP A 129 3.18 -6.17 -5.49
CA ASP A 129 4.56 -5.85 -5.13
C ASP A 129 4.73 -5.67 -3.61
N ILE A 130 3.87 -4.87 -2.98
CA ILE A 130 3.88 -4.67 -1.51
C ILE A 130 3.69 -6.00 -0.78
N HIS A 131 2.68 -6.78 -1.18
CA HIS A 131 2.38 -8.04 -0.52
C HIS A 131 3.49 -9.07 -0.70
N ALA A 132 4.08 -9.15 -1.90
CA ALA A 132 5.21 -10.04 -2.17
C ALA A 132 6.42 -9.70 -1.29
N ILE A 133 6.79 -8.42 -1.17
CA ILE A 133 7.91 -7.98 -0.33
C ILE A 133 7.61 -8.27 1.15
N CYS A 134 6.38 -8.03 1.60
CA CYS A 134 5.92 -8.41 2.94
C CYS A 134 6.12 -9.91 3.18
N GLY A 135 5.70 -10.75 2.23
CA GLY A 135 5.88 -12.20 2.27
C GLY A 135 7.34 -12.64 2.26
N LYS A 136 8.25 -11.97 1.53
CA LYS A 136 9.69 -12.30 1.56
C LYS A 136 10.33 -12.10 2.93
N HIS A 137 9.90 -11.08 3.67
CA HIS A 137 10.52 -10.72 4.96
C HIS A 137 9.83 -11.34 6.17
N PHE A 138 8.55 -11.67 6.05
CA PHE A 138 7.71 -12.18 7.15
C PHE A 138 7.12 -13.57 6.89
N GLY A 139 7.22 -14.11 5.67
CA GLY A 139 6.84 -15.46 5.32
C GLY A 139 7.99 -16.43 5.55
N GLY A 140 7.89 -17.20 6.64
CA GLY A 140 8.72 -18.34 6.99
C GLY A 140 7.93 -19.27 7.88
#